data_AF-A0A0A6ZXK0-F1
#
_entry.id   AF-A0A0A6ZXK0-F1
#
_cell.length_a   1.000
_cell.length_b   1.000
_cell.length_c   1.000
_cell.angle_alpha   90.00
_cell.angle_beta   90.00
_cell.angle_gamma   90.00
#
_symmetry.space_group_name_H-M   'P 1'
#
loop_
_entity.id
_entity.type
_entity.pdbx_description
1 polymer ?
#
loop_
_entity_poly.entity_id
_entity_poly.type
_entity_poly.pdbx_seq_one_letter_code
_entity_poly.pdbx_strand_id
1 'polypeptide(L)'
;MFGYLVYPGAVITTGYSMNPQRSGYYDRVQHAPSDRKQSDERLKLEIKVAHIRTRETYGTRRLQTELEDNGIIVGRDRLARLRKELRLHCKQKRKFRATTNSDHNLPVTPNLLNQNFTPTAPNQVWLRCTGNSGHYHLFFF
;
A
#
# COMPACT_ATOMS: atom_id res chain seq x y z
N MET A 1 -30.13 29.93 64.40
CA MET A 1 -29.07 29.07 63.82
C MET A 1 -29.78 27.94 63.07
N PHE A 2 -30.06 28.17 61.78
CA PHE A 2 -30.82 27.25 60.94
C PHE A 2 -29.88 26.23 60.30
N GLY A 3 -29.96 24.98 60.75
CA GLY A 3 -29.24 23.85 60.16
C GLY A 3 -30.22 22.93 59.45
N TYR A 4 -30.37 23.11 58.14
CA TYR A 4 -31.04 22.15 57.26
C TYR A 4 -30.06 21.02 56.96
N LEU A 5 -30.33 19.81 57.44
CA LEU A 5 -29.76 18.59 56.85
C LEU A 5 -30.67 18.19 55.68
N VAL A 6 -30.17 18.45 54.48
CA VAL A 6 -30.75 18.02 53.22
C VAL A 6 -30.74 16.49 53.18
N TYR A 7 -31.91 15.89 53.07
CA TYR A 7 -32.07 14.50 52.63
C TYR A 7 -32.09 14.47 51.09
N PRO A 8 -31.07 13.92 50.41
CA PRO A 8 -31.25 13.43 49.05
C PRO A 8 -31.52 11.92 49.16
N GLY A 9 -32.58 11.32 48.66
CA GLY A 9 -33.62 11.76 47.75
C GLY A 9 -34.27 10.47 47.27
N ALA A 10 -35.60 10.41 47.37
CA ALA A 10 -36.52 9.57 46.61
C ALA A 10 -36.12 8.14 46.23
N VAL A 11 -36.82 7.18 46.85
CA VAL A 11 -37.20 5.92 46.21
C VAL A 11 -37.99 6.23 44.95
N ILE A 12 -37.47 5.86 43.77
CA ILE A 12 -38.27 5.63 42.56
C ILE A 12 -37.77 4.32 41.96
N THR A 13 -38.59 3.28 42.08
CA THR A 13 -38.45 2.07 41.28
C THR A 13 -38.97 2.38 39.88
N THR A 14 -38.17 2.13 38.85
CA THR A 14 -38.64 1.64 37.55
C THR A 14 -37.46 0.93 36.93
N GLY A 15 -37.43 -0.39 37.15
CA GLY A 15 -36.51 -1.29 36.48
C GLY A 15 -36.69 -1.20 34.96
N TYR A 16 -35.59 -0.93 34.27
CA TYR A 16 -35.22 -1.65 33.06
C TYR A 16 -33.73 -1.98 33.20
N SER A 17 -33.44 -2.99 34.02
CA SER A 17 -32.21 -3.75 33.87
C SER A 17 -32.33 -4.49 32.54
N MET A 18 -31.86 -3.86 31.47
CA MET A 18 -31.62 -4.53 30.20
C MET A 18 -30.40 -5.44 30.45
N ASN A 19 -30.62 -6.54 31.16
CA ASN A 19 -29.64 -7.59 31.34
C ASN A 19 -29.39 -8.16 29.93
N PRO A 20 -28.24 -7.91 29.29
CA PRO A 20 -27.94 -8.62 28.05
C PRO A 20 -27.96 -10.09 28.41
N GLN A 21 -28.89 -10.85 27.84
CA GLN A 21 -28.96 -12.28 28.08
C GLN A 21 -27.59 -12.86 27.74
N ARG A 22 -26.84 -13.28 28.77
CA ARG A 22 -25.45 -13.75 28.62
C ARG A 22 -25.35 -14.90 27.62
N SER A 23 -26.42 -15.69 27.45
CA SER A 23 -26.51 -16.77 26.47
C SER A 23 -26.34 -16.29 25.03
N GLY A 24 -27.03 -15.21 24.62
CA GLY A 24 -26.94 -14.70 23.26
C GLY A 24 -25.56 -14.13 22.91
N TYR A 25 -24.80 -13.66 23.89
CA TYR A 25 -23.41 -13.23 23.70
C TYR A 25 -22.49 -14.41 23.40
N TYR A 26 -22.62 -15.52 24.15
CA TYR A 26 -21.81 -16.72 23.92
C TYR A 26 -22.24 -17.48 22.67
N ASP A 27 -23.53 -17.54 22.36
CA ASP A 27 -24.02 -18.15 21.12
C ASP A 27 -23.42 -17.44 19.89
N ARG A 28 -23.40 -16.10 19.89
CA ARG A 28 -22.79 -15.30 18.80
C ARG A 28 -21.27 -15.47 18.69
N VAL A 29 -20.60 -15.82 19.79
CA VAL A 29 -19.15 -16.09 19.83
C VAL A 29 -18.84 -17.52 19.37
N GLN A 30 -19.76 -18.46 19.60
CA GLN A 30 -19.61 -19.88 19.25
C GLN A 30 -20.17 -20.25 17.86
N HIS A 31 -20.94 -19.36 17.21
CA HIS A 31 -21.47 -19.65 15.89
C HIS A 31 -20.39 -19.72 14.82
N ALA A 32 -20.44 -20.81 14.04
CA ALA A 32 -19.67 -20.99 12.83
C ALA A 32 -19.84 -19.78 11.89
N PRO A 33 -18.79 -19.43 11.11
CA PRO A 33 -18.87 -18.29 10.21
C PRO A 33 -20.06 -18.46 9.26
N SER A 34 -20.93 -17.44 9.22
CA SER A 34 -22.06 -17.38 8.28
C SER A 34 -21.61 -17.68 6.85
N ASP A 35 -22.46 -18.34 6.05
CA ASP A 35 -22.18 -18.69 4.65
C ASP A 35 -21.64 -17.50 3.84
N ARG A 36 -22.13 -16.29 4.13
CA ARG A 36 -21.61 -15.06 3.53
C ARG A 36 -20.14 -14.83 3.85
N LYS A 37 -19.72 -14.99 5.11
CA LYS A 37 -18.32 -14.87 5.52
C LYS A 37 -17.45 -15.94 4.88
N GLN A 38 -17.92 -17.18 4.81
CA GLN A 38 -17.18 -18.26 4.15
C GLN A 38 -16.99 -17.96 2.65
N SER A 39 -18.03 -17.46 1.97
CA SER A 39 -17.92 -17.05 0.57
C SER A 39 -16.97 -15.87 0.37
N ASP A 40 -16.98 -14.89 1.29
CA ASP A 40 -16.06 -13.76 1.27
C ASP A 40 -14.61 -14.21 1.50
N GLU A 41 -14.35 -15.20 2.35
CA GLU A 41 -13.01 -15.77 2.58
C GLU A 41 -12.48 -16.51 1.35
N ARG A 42 -13.31 -17.34 0.70
CA ARG A 42 -12.94 -17.97 -0.57
C ARG A 42 -12.59 -16.92 -1.63
N LEU A 43 -13.44 -15.89 -1.75
CA LEU A 43 -13.21 -14.81 -2.69
C LEU A 43 -11.95 -13.98 -2.36
N LYS A 44 -11.63 -13.78 -1.08
CA LYS A 44 -10.38 -13.11 -0.65
C LYS A 44 -9.15 -13.86 -1.13
N LEU A 45 -9.15 -15.19 -1.12
CA LEU A 45 -8.05 -16.00 -1.62
C LEU A 45 -7.87 -15.82 -3.12
N GLU A 46 -8.96 -15.91 -3.89
CA GLU A 46 -8.92 -15.71 -5.34
C GLU A 46 -8.43 -14.31 -5.71
N ILE A 47 -8.90 -13.27 -5.02
CA ILE A 47 -8.44 -11.89 -5.21
C ILE A 47 -6.93 -11.77 -4.98
N LYS A 48 -6.37 -12.43 -3.95
CA LYS A 48 -4.93 -12.42 -3.70
C LYS A 48 -4.16 -13.11 -4.83
N VAL A 49 -4.65 -14.26 -5.29
CA VAL A 49 -4.02 -15.02 -6.37
C VAL A 49 -4.01 -14.20 -7.66
N ALA A 50 -5.15 -13.62 -8.07
CA ALA A 50 -5.25 -12.73 -9.22
C ALA A 50 -4.34 -11.50 -9.09
N HIS A 51 -4.27 -10.91 -7.89
CA HIS A 51 -3.42 -9.75 -7.63
C HIS A 51 -1.92 -10.05 -7.77
N ILE A 52 -1.47 -11.23 -7.32
CA ILE A 52 -0.08 -11.67 -7.47
C ILE A 52 0.22 -11.98 -8.95
N ARG A 53 -0.68 -12.67 -9.64
CA ARG A 53 -0.55 -12.98 -11.08
C ARG A 53 -0.35 -11.73 -11.93
N THR A 54 -1.08 -10.65 -11.59
CA THR A 54 -1.02 -9.35 -12.30
C THR A 54 0.07 -8.41 -11.81
N ARG A 55 1.04 -8.92 -11.02
CA ARG A 55 2.16 -8.15 -10.47
C ARG A 55 1.71 -6.91 -9.69
N GLU A 56 0.58 -7.02 -9.01
CA GLU A 56 -0.01 -5.97 -8.17
C GLU A 56 -0.35 -4.67 -8.92
N THR A 57 -0.45 -4.71 -10.25
CA THR A 57 -0.67 -3.50 -11.06
C THR A 57 -2.16 -3.15 -11.17
N TYR A 58 -3.05 -4.15 -11.06
CA TYR A 58 -4.46 -3.98 -11.41
C TYR A 58 -5.29 -3.36 -10.28
N GLY A 59 -6.07 -2.34 -10.66
CA GLY A 59 -7.11 -1.71 -9.83
C GLY A 59 -8.42 -2.50 -9.84
N THR A 60 -9.40 -2.05 -9.06
CA THR A 60 -10.71 -2.72 -8.88
C THR A 60 -11.41 -3.03 -10.22
N ARG A 61 -11.38 -2.09 -11.18
CA ARG A 61 -12.05 -2.28 -12.49
C ARG A 61 -11.40 -3.37 -13.34
N ARG A 62 -10.07 -3.37 -13.45
CA ARG A 62 -9.34 -4.36 -14.27
C ARG A 62 -9.38 -5.74 -13.63
N LEU A 63 -9.30 -5.78 -12.30
CA LEU A 63 -9.38 -7.02 -11.53
C LEU A 63 -10.79 -7.63 -11.58
N GLN A 64 -11.85 -6.80 -11.69
CA GLN A 64 -13.20 -7.29 -11.93
C GLN A 64 -13.30 -8.02 -13.28
N THR A 65 -12.83 -7.41 -14.38
CA THR A 65 -12.85 -8.06 -15.70
C THR A 65 -12.07 -9.36 -15.70
N GLU A 66 -10.89 -9.39 -15.06
CA GLU A 66 -10.09 -10.61 -14.94
C GLU A 66 -10.82 -11.70 -14.13
N LEU A 67 -11.53 -11.34 -13.06
CA LEU A 67 -12.32 -12.31 -12.30
C LEU A 67 -13.52 -12.81 -13.09
N GLU A 68 -14.16 -11.94 -13.88
CA GLU A 68 -15.24 -12.32 -14.80
C GLU A 68 -14.74 -13.30 -15.87
N ASP A 69 -13.54 -13.09 -16.42
CA ASP A 69 -12.89 -14.03 -17.37
C ASP A 69 -12.59 -15.39 -16.73
N ASN A 70 -12.33 -15.41 -15.41
CA ASN A 70 -12.16 -16.64 -14.63
C ASN A 70 -13.51 -17.25 -14.16
N GLY A 71 -14.66 -16.70 -14.60
CA GLY A 71 -15.99 -17.19 -14.27
C GLY A 71 -16.55 -16.74 -12.91
N ILE A 72 -15.89 -15.80 -12.23
CA ILE A 72 -16.25 -15.30 -10.90
C ILE A 72 -16.89 -13.91 -11.02
N ILE A 73 -18.23 -13.87 -11.01
CA ILE A 73 -18.98 -12.61 -11.12
C ILE A 73 -19.09 -11.96 -9.75
N VAL A 74 -18.44 -10.80 -9.58
CA VAL A 74 -18.41 -10.06 -8.30
C VAL A 74 -18.68 -8.58 -8.54
N GLY A 75 -19.63 -8.03 -7.79
CA GLY A 75 -19.91 -6.60 -7.81
C GLY A 75 -18.73 -5.75 -7.35
N ARG A 76 -18.54 -4.60 -8.02
CA ARG A 76 -17.40 -3.68 -7.79
C ARG A 76 -17.23 -3.26 -6.33
N ASP A 77 -18.32 -2.99 -5.62
CA ASP A 77 -18.28 -2.52 -4.22
C ASP A 77 -17.87 -3.64 -3.26
N ARG A 78 -18.32 -4.88 -3.52
CA ARG A 78 -17.89 -6.06 -2.76
C ARG A 78 -16.39 -6.29 -2.97
N LEU A 79 -15.92 -6.19 -4.21
CA LEU A 79 -14.51 -6.31 -4.55
C LEU A 79 -13.67 -5.22 -3.85
N ALA A 80 -14.11 -3.96 -3.91
CA ALA A 80 -13.44 -2.83 -3.28
C ALA A 80 -13.36 -2.98 -1.75
N ARG A 81 -14.45 -3.40 -1.11
CA ARG A 81 -14.50 -3.68 0.33
C ARG A 81 -13.50 -4.77 0.71
N LEU A 82 -13.54 -5.93 0.05
CA LEU A 82 -12.64 -7.05 0.35
C LEU A 82 -11.18 -6.69 0.10
N ARG A 83 -10.89 -5.93 -0.96
CA ARG A 83 -9.54 -5.44 -1.25
C ARG A 83 -9.02 -4.49 -0.17
N LYS A 84 -9.89 -3.62 0.35
CA LYS A 84 -9.57 -2.71 1.47
C LYS A 84 -9.31 -3.49 2.76
N GLU A 85 -10.13 -4.49 3.06
CA GLU A 85 -9.93 -5.39 4.21
C GLU A 85 -8.58 -6.12 4.14
N LEU A 86 -8.18 -6.55 2.93
CA LEU A 86 -6.90 -7.20 2.67
C LEU A 86 -5.71 -6.23 2.56
N ARG A 87 -5.94 -4.91 2.65
CA ARG A 87 -4.91 -3.86 2.51
C ARG A 87 -4.11 -3.98 1.20
N LEU A 88 -4.74 -4.40 0.12
CA LEU A 88 -4.08 -4.58 -1.19
C LEU A 88 -4.08 -3.26 -1.99
N HIS A 89 -2.89 -2.74 -2.24
CA HIS A 89 -2.67 -1.50 -3.00
C HIS A 89 -2.10 -1.79 -4.38
N CYS A 90 -2.44 -0.97 -5.38
CA CYS A 90 -1.78 -1.07 -6.68
C CYS A 90 -0.35 -0.55 -6.59
N LYS A 91 0.61 -1.29 -7.13
CA LYS A 91 1.97 -0.77 -7.36
C LYS A 91 1.93 0.28 -8.47
N GLN A 92 2.28 1.52 -8.14
CA GLN A 92 2.50 2.58 -9.13
C GLN A 92 3.94 2.52 -9.63
N LYS A 93 4.13 2.49 -10.96
CA LYS A 93 5.48 2.62 -11.55
C LYS A 93 6.01 4.03 -11.24
N ARG A 94 7.20 4.12 -10.63
CA ARG A 94 7.87 5.41 -10.44
C ARG A 94 8.10 6.04 -11.81
N LYS A 95 7.72 7.31 -11.97
CA LYS A 95 8.05 8.07 -13.19
C LYS A 95 9.57 8.09 -13.35
N PHE A 96 10.06 7.68 -14.51
CA PHE A 96 11.47 7.82 -14.84
C PHE A 96 11.77 9.31 -14.99
N ARG A 97 12.74 9.83 -14.24
CA ARG A 97 13.20 11.21 -14.35
C ARG A 97 14.59 11.15 -14.96
N ALA A 98 14.71 11.50 -16.24
CA ALA A 98 16.00 11.72 -16.86
C ALA A 98 16.62 12.95 -16.18
N THR A 99 17.73 12.75 -15.46
CA THR A 99 18.44 13.84 -14.77
C THR A 99 19.26 14.69 -15.74
N THR A 100 19.51 14.17 -16.94
CA THR A 100 20.35 14.80 -17.95
C THR A 100 19.49 15.13 -19.16
N ASN A 101 19.32 16.41 -19.43
CA ASN A 101 18.81 16.87 -20.71
C ASN A 101 19.99 16.86 -21.69
N SER A 102 20.04 15.87 -22.58
CA SER A 102 21.07 15.77 -23.63
C SER A 102 20.99 16.89 -24.65
N ASP A 103 19.83 17.55 -24.76
CA ASP A 103 19.56 18.61 -25.71
C ASP A 103 19.68 19.96 -25.00
N HIS A 104 20.84 20.20 -24.39
CA HIS A 104 21.16 21.49 -23.80
C HIS A 104 22.13 22.28 -24.68
N ASN A 105 21.91 23.59 -24.76
CA ASN A 105 22.77 24.49 -25.53
C ASN A 105 24.08 24.86 -24.79
N LEU A 106 24.39 24.14 -23.70
CA LEU A 106 25.67 24.28 -23.00
C LEU A 106 26.77 23.61 -23.84
N PRO A 107 28.01 24.13 -23.79
CA PRO A 107 29.13 23.56 -24.51
C PRO A 107 29.37 22.12 -24.04
N VAL A 108 28.97 21.15 -24.86
CA VAL A 108 29.32 19.75 -24.68
C VAL A 108 30.82 19.65 -24.89
N THR A 109 31.56 19.37 -23.83
CA THR A 109 33.01 19.18 -23.94
C THR A 109 33.27 17.95 -24.81
N PRO A 110 34.09 18.04 -25.87
CA PRO A 110 34.37 16.90 -26.73
C PRO A 110 34.96 15.76 -25.89
N ASN A 111 34.46 14.55 -26.08
CA ASN A 111 34.99 13.37 -25.40
C ASN A 111 36.37 13.01 -25.98
N LEU A 112 37.43 13.59 -25.41
CA LEU A 112 38.81 13.40 -25.85
C LEU A 112 39.28 11.94 -25.73
N LEU A 113 38.59 11.12 -24.94
CA LEU A 113 38.96 9.72 -24.71
C LEU A 113 38.53 8.81 -25.85
N ASN A 114 37.53 9.19 -26.67
CA ASN A 114 36.96 8.36 -27.74
C ASN A 114 36.73 6.88 -27.34
N GLN A 115 36.39 6.62 -26.06
CA GLN A 115 36.22 5.27 -25.49
C GLN A 115 37.46 4.36 -25.56
N ASN A 116 38.67 4.92 -25.71
CA ASN A 116 39.91 4.16 -25.59
C ASN A 116 40.28 3.98 -24.11
N PHE A 117 39.95 2.81 -23.56
CA PHE A 117 40.20 2.44 -22.17
C PHE A 117 41.53 1.68 -21.95
N THR A 118 42.44 1.71 -22.93
CA THR A 118 43.75 1.05 -22.86
C THR A 118 44.88 2.08 -22.76
N PRO A 119 45.15 2.65 -21.57
CA PRO A 119 46.31 3.51 -21.37
C PRO A 119 47.60 2.68 -21.40
N THR A 120 48.66 3.23 -21.99
CA THR A 120 49.97 2.57 -22.09
C THR A 120 50.72 2.60 -20.76
N ALA A 121 50.39 3.54 -19.87
CA ALA A 121 50.97 3.68 -18.53
C ALA A 121 49.95 4.34 -17.56
N PRO A 122 50.08 4.11 -16.24
CA PRO A 122 49.27 4.80 -15.23
C PRO A 122 49.46 6.32 -15.28
N ASN A 123 48.45 7.10 -14.87
CA ASN A 123 48.41 8.59 -14.86
C ASN A 123 48.31 9.28 -16.24
N GLN A 124 48.01 8.57 -17.33
CA GLN A 124 47.82 9.17 -18.65
C GLN A 124 46.41 9.70 -18.90
N VAL A 125 45.41 9.10 -18.26
CA VAL A 125 43.99 9.43 -18.47
C VAL A 125 43.36 9.78 -17.13
N TRP A 126 42.71 10.94 -17.09
CA TRP A 126 42.00 11.43 -15.91
C TRP A 126 40.51 11.56 -16.23
N LEU A 127 39.67 10.78 -15.56
CA LEU A 127 38.22 10.95 -15.64
C LEU A 127 37.78 11.99 -14.62
N ARG A 128 37.12 13.06 -15.09
CA ARG A 128 36.46 14.03 -14.21
C ARG A 128 34.96 13.73 -14.19
N CYS A 129 34.47 13.21 -13.07
CA CYS A 129 33.03 13.14 -12.83
C CYS A 129 32.58 14.45 -12.17
N THR A 130 31.95 15.35 -12.92
CA THR A 130 31.28 16.52 -12.33
C THR A 130 29.92 16.08 -11.77
N GLY A 131 29.88 15.70 -10.50
CA GLY A 131 28.65 15.66 -9.73
C GLY A 131 28.29 17.06 -9.25
N ASN A 132 26.99 17.40 -9.24
CA ASN A 132 26.47 18.72 -8.80
C ASN A 132 26.76 19.08 -7.33
N SER A 133 27.52 18.26 -6.60
CA SER A 133 28.03 18.51 -5.26
C SER A 133 29.55 18.45 -5.35
N GLY A 134 30.22 19.60 -5.23
CA GLY A 134 31.64 19.86 -5.49
C GLY A 134 32.68 19.08 -4.66
N HIS A 135 32.50 17.78 -4.48
CA HIS A 135 33.49 16.85 -3.97
C HIS A 135 34.16 16.14 -5.15
N TYR A 136 35.47 16.36 -5.29
CA TYR A 136 36.28 15.80 -6.35
C TYR A 136 36.92 14.49 -5.88
N HIS A 137 36.52 13.37 -6.47
CA HIS A 137 37.23 12.10 -6.35
C HIS A 137 37.90 11.80 -7.69
N LEU A 138 39.24 11.80 -7.70
CA LEU A 138 40.03 11.37 -8.84
C LEU A 138 40.17 9.85 -8.76
N PHE A 139 39.58 9.14 -9.73
CA PHE A 139 39.80 7.71 -9.89
C PHE A 139 41.03 7.50 -10.77
N PHE A 140 42.02 6.77 -10.24
CA PHE A 140 43.23 6.38 -10.96
C PHE A 140 42.96 5.10 -11.75
N PHE A 141 43.28 5.11 -13.04
CA PHE A 141 43.40 3.93 -13.91
C PHE A 141 44.87 3.75 -14.32
#